data_AF-A0A7D9KGK4-F1
#
_entry.id   AF-A0A7D9KGK4-F1
#
_cell.length_a   1.000
_cell.length_b   1.000
_cell.length_c   1.000
_cell.angle_alpha   90.00
_cell.angle_beta   90.00
_cell.angle_gamma   90.00
#
_symmetry.space_group_name_H-M   'P 1'
#
loop_
_entity.id
_entity.type
_entity.pdbx_description
1 polymer ?
#
loop_
_entity_poly.entity_id
_entity_poly.type
_entity_poly.pdbx_seq_one_letter_code
_entity_poly.pdbx_strand_id
1 'polypeptide(L)'
;LNRLTSQFLLRRTSEINNKYLPGKVETVVFCRASSLQLVLYQHLTSSRWFKSCLSSSYASSLHLMCIAALKKLCNHPCLLYRKMSEEELENQTLTDTETLYDDLQMYYPRDYDANISEHSGKLKVLENLLGNIKTHTPGEHVVVVSNYTQ
;
A
#
# COMPACT_ATOMS: atom_id res chain seq x y z
N LEU A 1 -28.86 23.05 -8.62
CA LEU A 1 -27.48 22.86 -9.14
C LEU A 1 -27.47 21.94 -10.37
N ASN A 2 -27.90 20.67 -10.27
CA ASN A 2 -27.91 19.71 -11.39
C ASN A 2 -28.56 20.19 -12.70
N ARG A 3 -29.67 20.94 -12.63
CA ARG A 3 -30.38 21.53 -13.80
C ARG A 3 -29.60 22.61 -14.54
N LEU A 4 -28.77 23.37 -13.83
CA LEU A 4 -27.91 24.38 -14.44
C LEU A 4 -26.69 23.70 -15.06
N THR A 5 -26.05 22.79 -14.32
CA THR A 5 -24.85 22.09 -14.80
C THR A 5 -25.13 21.16 -15.98
N SER A 6 -26.31 20.56 -16.09
CA SER A 6 -26.67 19.68 -17.22
C SER A 6 -26.80 20.40 -18.56
N GLN A 7 -26.87 21.74 -18.58
CA GLN A 7 -26.92 22.53 -19.82
C GLN A 7 -25.56 22.62 -20.51
N PHE A 8 -24.47 22.38 -19.77
CA PHE A 8 -23.09 22.52 -20.27
C PHE A 8 -22.23 21.28 -19.99
N LEU A 9 -22.70 20.36 -19.15
CA LEU A 9 -21.97 19.16 -18.76
C LEU A 9 -22.76 17.90 -19.12
N LEU A 10 -22.25 17.14 -20.08
CA LEU A 10 -22.78 15.85 -20.46
C LEU A 10 -22.19 14.76 -19.56
N ARG A 11 -23.02 14.20 -18.68
CA ARG A 11 -22.66 13.02 -17.87
C ARG A 11 -23.35 11.79 -18.44
N ARG A 12 -22.61 10.91 -19.11
CA ARG A 12 -23.08 9.57 -19.48
C ARG A 12 -22.74 8.60 -18.36
N THR A 13 -23.75 7.94 -17.80
CA THR A 13 -23.57 6.81 -16.90
C THR A 13 -23.20 5.57 -17.71
N SER A 14 -22.51 4.62 -17.08
CA SER A 14 -22.15 3.32 -17.69
C SER A 14 -23.36 2.47 -18.08
N GLU A 15 -24.58 2.89 -17.68
CA GLU A 15 -25.87 2.24 -17.95
C GLU A 15 -26.12 1.97 -19.44
N ILE A 16 -25.66 2.85 -20.35
CA ILE A 16 -25.81 2.65 -21.80
C ILE A 16 -24.90 1.51 -22.28
N ASN A 17 -23.66 1.44 -21.79
CA ASN A 17 -22.71 0.39 -22.18
C ASN A 17 -23.08 -0.97 -21.60
N ASN A 18 -23.71 -1.00 -20.41
CA ASN A 18 -24.15 -2.24 -19.76
C ASN A 18 -25.17 -3.02 -20.59
N LYS A 19 -25.86 -2.39 -21.56
CA LYS A 19 -26.77 -3.09 -22.48
C LYS A 19 -26.05 -3.91 -23.55
N TYR A 20 -24.78 -3.64 -23.79
CA TYR A 20 -23.99 -4.23 -24.89
C TYR A 20 -22.72 -4.93 -24.42
N LEU A 21 -22.33 -4.77 -23.17
CA LEU A 21 -21.18 -5.44 -22.56
C LEU A 21 -21.63 -6.57 -21.63
N PRO A 22 -20.81 -7.61 -21.45
CA PRO A 22 -21.01 -8.60 -20.40
C PRO A 22 -21.15 -7.93 -19.03
N GLY A 23 -21.97 -8.52 -18.15
CA GLY A 23 -22.17 -8.01 -16.81
C GLY A 23 -20.85 -7.87 -16.05
N LYS A 24 -20.62 -6.69 -15.46
CA LYS A 24 -19.43 -6.43 -14.64
C LYS A 24 -19.67 -6.95 -13.22
N VAL A 25 -18.77 -7.80 -12.73
CA VAL A 25 -18.73 -8.20 -11.31
C VAL A 25 -17.62 -7.42 -10.62
N GLU A 26 -17.96 -6.74 -9.54
CA GLU A 26 -17.01 -6.04 -8.68
C GLU A 26 -16.97 -6.71 -7.31
N THR A 27 -15.79 -7.14 -6.90
CA THR A 27 -15.59 -7.81 -5.61
C THR A 27 -14.49 -7.11 -4.83
N VAL A 28 -14.75 -6.81 -3.55
CA VAL A 28 -13.74 -6.28 -2.62
C VAL A 28 -13.21 -7.44 -1.77
N VAL A 29 -11.91 -7.72 -1.90
CA VAL A 29 -11.24 -8.81 -1.16
C VAL A 29 -10.48 -8.23 0.03
N PHE A 30 -10.92 -8.58 1.24
CA PHE A 30 -10.22 -8.22 2.48
C PHE A 30 -9.05 -9.16 2.72
N CYS A 31 -7.83 -8.65 2.59
CA CYS A 31 -6.59 -9.42 2.80
C CYS A 31 -6.10 -9.22 4.24
N ARG A 32 -5.89 -10.31 4.98
CA ARG A 32 -5.26 -10.26 6.30
C ARG A 32 -3.77 -9.92 6.15
N ALA A 33 -3.27 -9.02 7.00
CA ALA A 33 -1.84 -8.69 7.03
C ALA A 33 -0.98 -9.90 7.44
N SER A 34 0.23 -10.00 6.89
CA SER A 34 1.21 -11.03 7.27
C SER A 34 1.72 -10.79 8.69
N SER A 35 2.36 -11.81 9.29
CA SER A 35 2.97 -11.69 10.62
C SER A 35 4.00 -10.55 10.68
N LEU A 36 4.85 -10.43 9.65
CA LEU A 36 5.84 -9.35 9.56
C LEU A 36 5.16 -7.97 9.43
N GLN A 37 4.11 -7.86 8.62
CA GLN A 37 3.35 -6.61 8.50
C GLN A 37 2.74 -6.18 9.84
N LEU A 38 2.19 -7.11 10.62
CA LEU A 38 1.60 -6.82 11.92
C LEU A 38 2.63 -6.32 12.93
N VAL A 39 3.79 -7.00 13.01
CA VAL A 39 4.91 -6.59 13.89
C VAL A 39 5.38 -5.18 13.52
N LEU A 40 5.71 -4.94 12.25
CA LEU A 40 6.17 -3.62 11.79
C LEU A 40 5.11 -2.53 12.01
N TYR A 41 3.83 -2.85 11.81
CA TYR A 41 2.73 -1.90 12.03
C TYR A 41 2.63 -1.50 13.51
N GLN A 42 2.72 -2.48 14.41
CA GLN A 42 2.70 -2.25 15.86
C GLN A 42 3.88 -1.39 16.30
N HIS A 43 5.08 -1.65 15.79
CA HIS A 43 6.26 -0.84 16.11
C HIS A 43 6.17 0.58 15.57
N LEU A 44 5.79 0.75 14.29
CA LEU A 44 5.57 2.06 13.68
C LEU A 44 4.59 2.90 14.50
N THR A 45 3.42 2.33 14.85
CA THR A 45 2.39 3.06 15.59
C THR A 45 2.74 3.28 17.07
N SER A 46 3.69 2.51 17.61
CA SER A 46 4.13 2.63 18.99
C SER A 46 5.30 3.61 19.17
N SER A 47 5.99 3.98 18.08
CA SER A 47 7.16 4.86 18.12
C SER A 47 6.81 6.25 18.65
N ARG A 48 7.77 6.89 19.32
CA ARG A 48 7.60 8.25 19.86
C ARG A 48 7.30 9.24 18.74
N TRP A 49 8.02 9.11 17.62
CA TRP A 49 7.82 9.91 16.42
C TRP A 49 6.38 9.81 15.89
N PHE A 50 5.84 8.59 15.75
CA PHE A 50 4.48 8.39 15.24
C PHE A 50 3.42 8.89 16.23
N LYS A 51 3.60 8.63 17.53
CA LYS A 51 2.70 9.14 18.58
C LYS A 51 2.70 10.67 18.67
N SER A 52 3.87 11.28 18.53
CA SER A 52 4.06 12.73 18.49
C SER A 52 3.31 13.34 17.30
N CYS A 53 3.36 12.67 16.14
CA CYS A 53 2.56 13.02 14.98
C CYS A 53 1.05 13.00 15.27
N LEU A 54 0.55 12.09 16.13
CA LEU A 54 -0.87 12.02 16.49
C LEU A 54 -1.31 13.04 17.55
N SER A 55 -0.40 13.51 18.41
CA SER A 55 -0.76 14.30 19.60
C SER A 55 -0.65 15.81 19.43
N SER A 56 -0.03 16.32 18.37
CA SER A 56 0.24 17.75 18.20
C SER A 56 -0.39 18.34 16.95
N SER A 57 -0.55 19.67 16.95
CA SER A 57 -0.78 20.48 15.76
C SER A 57 0.48 20.57 14.89
N TYR A 58 1.15 19.44 14.63
CA TYR A 58 2.31 19.35 13.75
C TYR A 58 1.89 19.67 12.31
N ALA A 59 2.88 20.07 11.50
CA ALA A 59 2.68 20.34 10.09
C ALA A 59 2.00 19.15 9.39
N SER A 60 1.03 19.45 8.52
CA SER A 60 0.28 18.46 7.73
C SER A 60 1.16 17.47 6.98
N SER A 61 2.40 17.85 6.67
CA SER A 61 3.43 17.02 6.05
C SER A 61 3.81 15.78 6.87
N LEU A 62 3.84 15.87 8.21
CA LEU A 62 4.24 14.75 9.08
C LEU A 62 3.20 13.62 9.04
N HIS A 63 1.92 13.97 9.07
CA HIS A 63 0.82 13.01 8.94
C HIS A 63 0.84 12.30 7.58
N LEU A 64 1.17 13.03 6.51
CA LEU A 64 1.29 12.44 5.18
C LEU A 64 2.45 11.44 5.10
N MET A 65 3.56 11.68 5.81
CA MET A 65 4.65 10.72 5.91
C MET A 65 4.24 9.45 6.66
N CYS A 66 3.55 9.57 7.81
CA CYS A 66 2.96 8.42 8.52
C CYS A 66 2.03 7.61 7.62
N ILE A 67 1.10 8.27 6.94
CA ILE A 67 0.14 7.62 6.03
C ILE A 67 0.88 6.93 4.89
N ALA A 68 1.87 7.59 4.29
CA ALA A 68 2.67 7.02 3.21
C ALA A 68 3.41 5.75 3.66
N ALA A 69 4.04 5.78 4.84
CA ALA A 69 4.73 4.63 5.41
C ALA A 69 3.77 3.45 5.68
N LEU A 70 2.62 3.71 6.31
CA LEU A 70 1.62 2.66 6.55
C LEU A 70 1.06 2.10 5.24
N LYS A 71 0.80 2.94 4.22
CA LYS A 71 0.35 2.46 2.91
C LYS A 71 1.41 1.59 2.22
N LYS A 72 2.69 1.96 2.33
CA LYS A 72 3.81 1.13 1.83
C LYS A 72 3.84 -0.22 2.54
N LEU A 73 3.79 -0.23 3.86
CA LEU A 73 3.78 -1.45 4.66
C LEU A 73 2.63 -2.39 4.28
N CYS A 74 1.42 -1.86 4.16
CA CYS A 74 0.23 -2.63 3.76
C CYS A 74 0.31 -3.20 2.34
N ASN A 75 1.16 -2.64 1.47
CA ASN A 75 1.41 -3.20 0.14
C ASN A 75 2.50 -4.27 0.19
N HIS A 76 3.66 -3.97 0.75
CA HIS A 76 4.72 -4.94 1.02
C HIS A 76 5.76 -4.37 1.99
N PRO A 77 6.27 -5.14 2.98
CA PRO A 77 7.34 -4.69 3.88
C PRO A 77 8.60 -4.20 3.14
N CYS A 78 8.91 -4.75 1.96
CA CYS A 78 10.10 -4.36 1.19
C CYS A 78 10.11 -2.87 0.79
N LEU A 79 8.95 -2.25 0.63
CA LEU A 79 8.82 -0.84 0.29
C LEU A 79 9.25 0.07 1.43
N LEU A 80 9.11 -0.39 2.67
CA LEU A 80 9.68 0.28 3.84
C LEU A 80 11.17 -0.04 3.94
N TYR A 81 11.55 -1.32 3.86
CA TYR A 81 12.95 -1.74 3.92
C TYR A 81 13.86 -0.95 2.98
N ARG A 82 13.47 -0.82 1.71
CA ARG A 82 14.22 -0.04 0.70
C ARG A 82 14.31 1.43 1.04
N LYS A 83 13.22 2.01 1.57
CA LYS A 83 13.20 3.42 1.96
C LYS A 83 14.15 3.70 3.14
N MET A 84 14.31 2.74 4.05
CA MET A 84 15.27 2.89 5.16
C MET A 84 16.69 2.97 4.61
N SER A 85 17.03 2.04 3.70
CA SER A 85 18.37 2.01 3.09
C SER A 85 18.67 3.26 2.25
N GLU A 86 17.66 3.86 1.62
CA GLU A 86 17.78 5.14 0.92
C GLU A 86 18.05 6.29 1.91
N GLU A 87 17.28 6.38 3.01
CA GLU A 87 17.44 7.44 4.01
C GLU A 87 18.74 7.31 4.83
N GLU A 88 19.20 6.09 5.11
CA GLU A 88 20.50 5.83 5.74
C GLU A 88 21.69 6.34 4.90
N LEU A 89 21.56 6.32 3.57
CA LEU A 89 22.59 6.82 2.66
C LEU A 89 22.60 8.36 2.62
N GLU A 90 21.43 8.98 2.68
CA GLU A 90 21.28 10.44 2.65
C GLU A 90 21.66 11.11 3.98
N ASN A 91 21.37 10.45 5.12
CA ASN A 91 21.54 11.01 6.47
C ASN A 91 22.94 10.83 7.08
N GLN A 92 23.94 10.35 6.32
CA GLN A 92 25.33 10.23 6.81
C GLN A 92 25.98 11.58 7.20
N THR A 93 25.26 12.70 7.06
CA THR A 93 25.74 14.06 7.34
C THR A 93 25.11 14.73 8.59
N LEU A 94 24.07 14.15 9.22
CA LEU A 94 23.39 14.75 10.39
C LEU A 94 23.00 13.67 11.41
N THR A 95 23.73 13.59 12.54
CA THR A 95 23.78 12.40 13.39
C THR A 95 22.72 12.27 14.50
N ASP A 96 21.80 13.22 14.70
CA ASP A 96 20.98 13.25 15.94
C ASP A 96 19.47 13.48 15.77
N THR A 97 18.89 13.33 14.56
CA THR A 97 17.43 13.47 14.38
C THR A 97 16.71 12.12 14.33
N GLU A 98 15.89 11.84 15.35
CA GLU A 98 15.00 10.67 15.43
C GLU A 98 14.10 10.60 14.18
N THR A 99 14.16 9.51 13.44
CA THR A 99 13.39 9.31 12.20
C THR A 99 12.18 8.40 12.43
N LEU A 100 11.23 8.42 11.48
CA LEU A 100 10.07 7.52 11.50
C LEU A 100 10.47 6.03 11.48
N TYR A 101 11.67 5.73 11.00
CA TYR A 101 12.10 4.40 10.65
C TYR A 101 13.18 3.81 11.54
N ASP A 102 13.60 4.58 12.54
CA ASP A 102 14.54 4.14 13.56
C ASP A 102 14.09 2.79 14.12
N ASP A 103 15.06 1.91 14.32
CA ASP A 103 14.87 0.58 14.89
C ASP A 103 13.99 -0.39 14.09
N LEU A 104 13.44 -0.02 12.91
CA LEU A 104 12.59 -0.96 12.16
C LEU A 104 13.37 -2.11 11.54
N GLN A 105 14.65 -1.91 11.23
CA GLN A 105 15.50 -2.93 10.60
C GLN A 105 15.64 -4.18 11.47
N MET A 106 15.64 -4.05 12.81
CA MET A 106 15.82 -5.19 13.72
C MET A 106 14.65 -6.19 13.70
N TYR A 107 13.49 -5.77 13.17
CA TYR A 107 12.30 -6.61 13.07
C TYR A 107 12.21 -7.37 11.75
N TYR A 108 13.11 -7.11 10.81
CA TYR A 108 13.23 -7.91 9.60
C TYR A 108 14.02 -9.20 9.88
N PRO A 109 13.66 -10.33 9.23
CA PRO A 109 14.50 -11.53 9.22
C PRO A 109 15.94 -11.22 8.77
N ARG A 110 16.94 -11.94 9.29
CA ARG A 110 18.35 -11.73 8.91
C ARG A 110 18.61 -12.04 7.43
N ASP A 111 17.85 -12.99 6.89
CA ASP A 111 17.83 -13.46 5.52
C ASP A 111 16.63 -12.89 4.74
N TYR A 112 16.18 -11.67 5.10
CA TYR A 112 15.03 -11.05 4.48
C TYR A 112 15.19 -10.93 2.96
N ASP A 113 14.34 -11.64 2.22
CA ASP A 113 14.23 -11.52 0.77
C ASP A 113 12.98 -10.71 0.41
N ALA A 114 13.24 -9.58 -0.27
CA ALA A 114 12.22 -8.64 -0.72
C ALA A 114 11.23 -9.23 -1.75
N ASN A 115 11.55 -10.36 -2.36
CA ASN A 115 10.73 -11.02 -3.38
C ASN A 115 9.73 -12.04 -2.80
N ILE A 116 9.80 -12.34 -1.49
CA ILE A 116 8.92 -13.32 -0.86
C ILE A 116 7.51 -12.75 -0.68
N SER A 117 6.55 -13.30 -1.41
CA SER A 117 5.13 -12.90 -1.38
C SER A 117 4.47 -13.07 -0.01
N GLU A 118 4.95 -14.02 0.81
CA GLU A 118 4.40 -14.36 2.12
C GLU A 118 4.56 -13.24 3.14
N HIS A 119 5.49 -12.32 2.90
CA HIS A 119 5.64 -11.12 3.71
C HIS A 119 4.52 -10.09 3.46
N SER A 120 3.67 -10.25 2.43
CA SER A 120 2.51 -9.40 2.17
C SER A 120 1.21 -10.18 2.03
N GLY A 121 0.23 -9.84 2.86
CA GLY A 121 -1.11 -10.42 2.77
C GLY A 121 -1.78 -10.22 1.41
N LYS A 122 -1.62 -9.04 0.79
CA LYS A 122 -2.19 -8.74 -0.53
C LYS A 122 -1.50 -9.54 -1.62
N LEU A 123 -0.17 -9.64 -1.57
CA LEU A 123 0.60 -10.34 -2.60
C LEU A 123 0.37 -11.86 -2.52
N LYS A 124 0.23 -12.42 -1.30
CA LYS A 124 -0.15 -13.83 -1.12
C LYS A 124 -1.53 -14.15 -1.68
N VAL A 125 -2.51 -13.28 -1.47
CA VAL A 125 -3.85 -13.43 -2.05
C VAL A 125 -3.80 -13.29 -3.58
N LEU A 126 -3.05 -12.33 -4.10
CA LEU A 126 -2.87 -12.13 -5.54
C LEU A 126 -2.19 -13.34 -6.19
N GLU A 127 -1.13 -13.88 -5.61
CA GLU A 127 -0.43 -15.07 -6.08
C GLU A 127 -1.38 -16.27 -6.19
N ASN A 128 -2.16 -16.53 -5.13
CA ASN A 128 -3.16 -17.60 -5.14
C ASN A 128 -4.26 -17.35 -6.18
N LEU A 129 -4.71 -16.10 -6.35
CA LEU A 129 -5.74 -15.75 -7.33
C LEU A 129 -5.23 -15.96 -8.76
N LEU A 130 -4.03 -15.47 -9.08
CA LEU A 130 -3.41 -15.64 -10.38
C LEU A 130 -3.12 -17.12 -10.68
N GLY A 131 -2.69 -17.89 -9.68
CA GLY A 131 -2.50 -19.34 -9.81
C GLY A 131 -3.80 -20.07 -10.16
N ASN A 132 -4.91 -19.70 -9.53
CA ASN A 132 -6.23 -20.27 -9.82
C ASN A 132 -6.75 -19.85 -11.21
N ILE A 133 -6.60 -18.58 -11.60
CA ILE A 133 -6.96 -18.11 -12.94
C ILE A 133 -6.15 -18.84 -14.01
N LYS A 134 -4.82 -18.93 -13.84
CA LYS A 134 -3.95 -19.62 -14.80
C LYS A 134 -4.33 -21.09 -14.99
N THR A 135 -4.76 -21.76 -13.92
CA THR A 135 -5.09 -23.20 -13.95
C THR A 135 -6.51 -23.46 -14.49
N HIS A 136 -7.49 -22.62 -14.16
CA HIS A 136 -8.89 -22.86 -14.50
C HIS A 136 -9.37 -22.07 -15.73
N THR A 137 -8.74 -20.94 -16.05
CA THR A 137 -9.11 -20.04 -17.14
C THR A 137 -7.88 -19.58 -17.95
N PRO A 138 -7.14 -20.50 -18.61
CA PRO A 138 -5.86 -20.17 -19.26
C PRO A 138 -5.94 -19.17 -20.43
N GLY A 139 -7.14 -18.92 -20.96
CA GLY A 139 -7.37 -17.92 -22.01
C GLY A 139 -7.68 -16.51 -21.48
N GLU A 140 -7.78 -16.32 -20.17
CA GLU A 140 -8.06 -15.01 -19.58
C GLU A 140 -6.78 -14.20 -19.36
N HIS A 141 -6.91 -12.88 -19.52
CA HIS A 141 -5.84 -11.94 -19.25
C HIS A 141 -6.15 -11.14 -17.99
N VAL A 142 -5.14 -11.00 -17.13
CA VAL A 142 -5.25 -10.25 -15.88
C VAL A 142 -4.49 -8.94 -16.00
N VAL A 143 -5.17 -7.84 -15.69
CA VAL A 143 -4.55 -6.51 -15.56
C VAL A 143 -4.40 -6.20 -14.08
N VAL A 144 -3.16 -6.02 -13.62
CA VAL A 144 -2.84 -5.61 -12.25
C VAL A 144 -2.56 -4.11 -12.26
N VAL A 145 -3.24 -3.37 -11.38
CA VAL A 145 -3.07 -1.93 -11.24
C VAL A 145 -2.53 -1.62 -9.85
N SER A 146 -1.44 -0.86 -9.78
CA SER A 146 -0.87 -0.33 -8.55
C SER A 146 -0.67 1.18 -8.69
N ASN A 147 -0.89 1.91 -7.60
CA ASN A 147 -0.60 3.34 -7.54
C ASN A 147 0.87 3.63 -7.16
N TYR A 148 1.69 2.59 -7.00
CA TYR A 148 3.11 2.67 -6.69
C TYR A 148 3.91 2.06 -7.83
N THR A 149 4.98 2.74 -8.23
CA THR A 149 5.93 2.30 -9.27
C THR A 149 7.08 1.43 -8.73
N GLN A 150 7.22 1.36 -7.40
CA GLN A 150 8.32 0.74 -6.66
C GLN A 150 8.07 -0.73 -6.27
#